data_AF-A0A6P0M4E3-F1
#
_entry.id   AF-A0A6P0M4E3-F1
#
_cell.length_a   1.000
_cell.length_b   1.000
_cell.length_c   1.000
_cell.angle_alpha   90.00
_cell.angle_beta   90.00
_cell.angle_gamma   90.00
#
_symmetry.space_group_name_H-M   'P 1'
#
loop_
_entity.id
_entity.type
_entity.pdbx_description
1 polymer ?
#
loop_
_entity_poly.entity_id
_entity_poly.type
_entity_poly.pdbx_seq_one_letter_code
_entity_poly.pdbx_strand_id
1 'polypeptide(L)'
;MLKKKCSHRCQIEEFHRELKQLTGIQSCQCRKSRIQRNHIACAILVWNFLKKLAYSTGLTVYQRSYQNLSRYLTQELQKPSLTMKLV
;
A
#
# COMPACT_ATOMS: atom_id res chain seq x y z
N MET A 1 -21.48 -18.03 20.47
CA MET A 1 -20.75 -18.96 19.57
C MET A 1 -20.56 -18.46 18.12
N LEU A 2 -21.06 -17.28 17.73
CA LEU A 2 -20.96 -16.74 16.35
C LEU A 2 -19.70 -15.90 16.05
N LYS A 3 -18.93 -15.46 17.06
CA LYS A 3 -17.83 -14.49 16.87
C LYS A 3 -16.53 -15.06 16.28
N LYS A 4 -16.28 -16.38 16.35
CA LYS A 4 -14.98 -16.97 15.94
C LYS A 4 -14.86 -17.31 14.44
N LYS A 5 -15.96 -17.69 13.77
CA LYS A 5 -15.95 -18.00 12.31
C LYS A 5 -15.85 -16.75 11.43
N CYS A 6 -16.42 -15.62 11.88
CA CYS A 6 -16.38 -14.36 11.13
C CYS A 6 -14.97 -13.73 11.11
N SER A 7 -14.18 -13.93 12.17
CA SER A 7 -12.87 -13.28 12.34
C SER A 7 -11.89 -13.60 11.21
N HIS A 8 -11.77 -14.87 10.81
CA HIS A 8 -10.84 -15.26 9.73
C HIS A 8 -11.29 -14.72 8.37
N ARG A 9 -12.59 -14.74 8.09
CA ARG A 9 -13.16 -14.15 6.86
C ARG A 9 -12.88 -12.66 6.81
N CYS A 10 -13.14 -11.93 7.90
CA CYS A 10 -12.89 -10.50 7.96
C CYS A 10 -11.40 -10.16 7.77
N GLN A 11 -10.49 -10.98 8.31
CA GLN A 11 -9.05 -10.82 8.09
C GLN A 11 -8.67 -11.02 6.62
N ILE A 12 -9.26 -12.01 5.93
CA ILE A 12 -9.03 -12.25 4.50
C ILE A 12 -9.58 -11.09 3.66
N GLU A 13 -10.76 -10.57 4.00
CA GLU A 13 -11.35 -9.42 3.33
C GLU A 13 -10.53 -8.14 3.53
N GLU A 14 -10.00 -7.93 4.73
CA GLU A 14 -9.07 -6.82 5.03
C GLU A 14 -7.79 -6.94 4.22
N PHE A 15 -7.17 -8.12 4.19
CA PHE A 15 -6.00 -8.40 3.36
C PHE A 15 -6.26 -8.03 1.89
N HIS A 16 -7.33 -8.56 1.29
CA HIS A 16 -7.63 -8.28 -0.11
C HIS A 16 -7.95 -6.81 -0.37
N ARG A 17 -8.61 -6.11 0.57
CA ARG A 17 -8.90 -4.68 0.45
C ARG A 17 -7.63 -3.84 0.49
N GLU A 18 -6.77 -4.06 1.48
CA GLU A 18 -5.48 -3.38 1.61
C GLU A 18 -4.58 -3.64 0.40
N LEU A 19 -4.49 -4.90 -0.04
CA LEU A 19 -3.69 -5.28 -1.20
C LEU A 19 -4.14 -4.52 -2.46
N LYS A 20 -5.45 -4.47 -2.74
CA LYS A 20 -5.99 -3.75 -3.91
C LYS A 20 -5.74 -2.25 -3.84
N GLN A 21 -6.00 -1.63 -2.69
CA GLN A 21 -5.91 -0.17 -2.53
C GLN A 21 -4.47 0.34 -2.53
N LEU A 22 -3.53 -0.40 -1.93
CA LEU A 22 -2.18 0.09 -1.68
C LEU A 22 -1.15 -0.33 -2.74
N THR A 23 -1.37 -1.46 -3.43
CA THR A 23 -0.36 -2.04 -4.34
C THR A 23 -0.76 -2.02 -5.80
N GLY A 24 -2.01 -1.67 -6.12
CA GLY A 24 -2.48 -1.65 -7.52
C GLY A 24 -2.49 -3.02 -8.18
N ILE A 25 -2.63 -4.11 -7.41
CA ILE A 25 -2.56 -5.50 -7.93
C ILE A 25 -3.48 -5.76 -9.13
N GLN A 26 -4.59 -5.03 -9.23
CA GLN A 26 -5.60 -5.16 -10.29
C GLN A 26 -5.30 -4.33 -11.55
N SER A 27 -4.32 -3.43 -11.50
CA SER A 27 -4.01 -2.48 -12.58
C SER A 27 -3.03 -3.04 -13.63
N CYS A 28 -2.61 -4.30 -13.49
CA CYS A 28 -1.68 -4.93 -14.43
C CYS A 28 -2.36 -5.22 -15.78
N GLN A 29 -1.94 -4.51 -16.83
CA GLN A 29 -2.46 -4.69 -18.20
C GLN A 29 -1.63 -5.68 -19.04
N CYS A 30 -0.61 -6.32 -18.45
CA CYS A 30 0.26 -7.25 -19.15
C CYS A 30 -0.53 -8.47 -19.64
N ARG A 31 -0.27 -8.94 -20.87
CA ARG A 31 -0.94 -10.12 -21.45
C ARG A 31 -0.21 -11.45 -21.20
N LYS A 32 1.09 -11.40 -20.89
CA LYS A 32 1.89 -12.61 -20.61
C LYS A 32 1.65 -13.11 -19.19
N SER A 33 1.29 -14.38 -19.05
CA SER A 33 0.94 -15.01 -17.77
C SER A 33 2.09 -14.95 -16.74
N ARG A 34 3.35 -15.12 -17.17
CA ARG A 34 4.52 -15.00 -16.30
C ARG A 34 4.66 -13.60 -15.69
N ILE A 35 4.42 -12.56 -16.48
CA ILE A 35 4.53 -11.18 -16.01
C ILE A 35 3.40 -10.85 -15.03
N GLN A 36 2.19 -11.33 -15.31
CA GLN A 36 1.06 -11.19 -14.39
C GLN A 36 1.35 -11.85 -13.02
N ARG A 37 1.88 -13.09 -13.03
CA ARG A 37 2.27 -13.78 -11.78
C ARG A 37 3.37 -13.04 -11.03
N ASN A 38 4.38 -12.52 -11.73
CA ASN A 38 5.43 -11.73 -11.12
C ASN A 38 4.89 -10.44 -10.49
N HIS A 39 3.95 -9.75 -11.17
CA HIS A 39 3.29 -8.56 -10.65
C HIS A 39 2.50 -8.87 -9.36
N ILE A 40 1.73 -9.96 -9.35
CA ILE A 40 1.00 -10.44 -8.17
C ILE A 40 1.97 -10.73 -7.02
N ALA A 41 3.07 -11.45 -7.29
CA ALA A 41 4.08 -11.76 -6.27
C ALA A 41 4.72 -10.48 -5.70
N CYS A 42 5.09 -9.53 -6.56
CA CYS A 42 5.64 -8.24 -6.14
C CYS A 42 4.67 -7.45 -5.26
N ALA A 43 3.39 -7.35 -5.67
CA ALA A 43 2.35 -6.70 -4.89
C ALA A 43 2.20 -7.31 -3.49
N ILE A 44 2.18 -8.64 -3.38
CA ILE A 44 2.10 -9.34 -2.09
C ILE A 44 3.35 -9.10 -1.23
N LEU A 45 4.55 -9.09 -1.82
CA LEU A 45 5.79 -8.79 -1.09
C LEU A 45 5.79 -7.37 -0.53
N VAL A 46 5.37 -6.38 -1.33
CA VAL A 46 5.24 -4.98 -0.89
C VAL A 46 4.23 -4.86 0.25
N TRP A 47 3.06 -5.50 0.14
CA TRP A 47 2.07 -5.48 1.21
C TRP A 47 2.60 -6.11 2.51
N ASN A 48 3.30 -7.25 2.43
CA ASN A 48 3.92 -7.88 3.60
C ASN A 48 4.95 -6.97 4.28
N PHE A 49 5.76 -6.26 3.49
CA PHE A 49 6.71 -5.28 4.02
C PHE A 49 5.99 -4.13 4.73
N LEU A 50 4.94 -3.57 4.11
CA LEU A 50 4.12 -2.51 4.70
C LEU A 50 3.43 -2.96 6.00
N LYS A 51 2.90 -4.20 6.06
CA LYS A 51 2.34 -4.74 7.31
C LYS A 51 3.40 -4.86 8.40
N LYS A 52 4.58 -5.41 8.09
CA LYS A 52 5.68 -5.51 9.07
C LYS A 52 6.05 -4.14 9.63
N LEU A 53 6.18 -3.14 8.77
CA LEU A 53 6.44 -1.77 9.19
C LEU A 53 5.31 -1.21 10.07
N ALA A 54 4.05 -1.36 9.63
CA ALA A 54 2.88 -0.92 10.37
C ALA A 54 2.84 -1.52 11.79
N TYR A 55 3.09 -2.83 11.92
CA TYR A 55 3.21 -3.51 13.21
C TYR A 55 4.35 -2.96 14.07
N SER A 56 5.52 -2.73 13.48
CA SER A 56 6.68 -2.19 14.23
C SER A 56 6.47 -0.75 14.73
N THR A 57 5.65 0.05 14.02
CA THR A 57 5.40 1.45 14.37
C THR A 57 4.09 1.67 15.13
N GLY A 58 3.27 0.63 15.31
CA GLY A 58 1.92 0.76 15.90
C GLY A 58 0.93 1.58 15.06
N LEU A 59 1.21 1.74 13.76
CA LEU A 59 0.37 2.52 12.84
C LEU A 59 -0.44 1.58 11.95
N THR A 60 -1.53 2.07 11.36
CA THR A 60 -2.24 1.32 10.32
C THR A 60 -1.45 1.35 8.99
N VAL A 61 -1.69 0.36 8.14
CA VAL A 61 -1.03 0.24 6.83
C VAL A 61 -1.34 1.44 5.93
N TYR A 62 -2.60 1.91 5.99
CA TYR A 62 -3.04 3.10 5.28
C TYR A 62 -2.28 4.35 5.75
N GLN A 63 -2.22 4.58 7.06
CA GLN A 63 -1.47 5.71 7.63
C GLN A 63 -0.02 5.68 7.19
N ARG A 64 0.64 4.51 7.22
CA ARG A 64 2.04 4.39 6.81
C ARG A 64 2.24 4.72 5.32
N SER A 65 1.32 4.28 4.46
CA SER A 65 1.38 4.55 3.02
C SER A 65 1.23 6.04 2.71
N TYR A 66 0.24 6.71 3.31
CA TYR A 66 -0.02 8.13 3.08
C TYR A 66 1.01 9.06 3.74
N GLN A 67 1.57 8.66 4.89
CA GLN A 67 2.59 9.45 5.59
C GLN A 67 3.83 9.72 4.75
N ASN A 68 4.24 8.78 3.88
CA ASN A 68 5.44 8.99 3.06
C ASN A 68 5.24 10.14 2.05
N LEU A 69 4.12 10.14 1.33
CA LEU A 69 3.80 11.22 0.38
C LEU A 69 3.53 12.54 1.12
N SER A 70 2.76 12.50 2.20
CA SER A 70 2.44 13.70 2.98
C SER A 70 3.70 14.35 3.57
N ARG A 71 4.62 13.54 4.11
CA ARG A 71 5.90 14.01 4.63
C ARG A 71 6.76 14.61 3.53
N TYR A 72 6.86 13.93 2.39
CA TYR A 72 7.57 14.45 1.22
C TYR A 72 7.01 15.80 0.76
N LEU A 73 5.69 15.90 0.56
CA LEU A 73 5.04 17.16 0.15
C LEU A 73 5.26 18.28 1.17
N THR A 74 5.19 17.97 2.46
CA THR A 74 5.49 18.94 3.53
C THR A 74 6.93 19.44 3.46
N GLN A 75 7.88 18.55 3.18
CA GLN A 75 9.29 18.90 3.00
C GLN A 75 9.50 19.77 1.77
N GLU A 76 8.88 19.43 0.64
CA GLU A 76 8.95 20.21 -0.60
C GLU A 76 8.29 21.59 -0.45
N LEU A 77 7.21 21.71 0.34
CA LEU A 77 6.61 23.02 0.62
C LEU A 77 7.48 23.90 1.51
N GLN A 78 8.21 23.31 2.48
CA GLN A 78 9.11 24.04 3.36
C GLN A 78 10.41 24.45 2.65
N LYS A 79 10.95 23.57 1.82
CA LYS A 79 12.18 23.79 1.05
C LYS A 79 11.99 23.20 -0.34
N PRO A 80 11.47 23.98 -1.30
CA PRO A 80 11.21 23.48 -2.63
C PRO A 80 12.51 23.11 -3.32
N SER A 81 12.61 21.85 -3.74
CA SER A 81 13.72 21.40 -4.60
C SER A 81 13.60 21.96 -6.02
N LEU A 82 12.38 22.35 -6.42
CA LEU A 82 12.06 22.92 -7.72
C LEU A 82 11.76 24.42 -7.59
N THR A 83 12.50 25.25 -8.32
CA THR A 83 12.23 26.68 -8.39
C THR A 83 11.04 26.95 -9.31
N MET A 84 9.87 27.28 -8.75
CA MET A 84 8.75 27.78 -9.55
C MET A 84 9.05 29.21 -10.03
N LYS A 85 9.19 29.39 -11.35
CA LYS A 85 9.13 30.71 -11.97
C LYS A 85 7.70 30.93 -12.46
N LEU A 86 7.07 32.00 -12.01
CA LEU A 86 5.87 32.51 -12.65
C LEU A 86 6.29 33.15 -13.97
N VAL A 87 5.76 32.61 -15.07
CA VAL A 87 5.86 33.23 -16.41
C VAL A 87 4.83 34.32 -16.51
#